data_AF-A0A845UZD6-F1
#
_entry.id   AF-A0A845UZD6-F1
#
_cell.length_a   1.000
_cell.length_b   1.000
_cell.length_c   1.000
_cell.angle_alpha   90.00
_cell.angle_beta   90.00
_cell.angle_gamma   90.00
#
_symmetry.space_group_name_H-M   'P 1'
#
loop_
_entity.id
_entity.type
_entity.pdbx_description
1 polymer ?
#
loop_
_entity_poly.entity_id
_entity_poly.type
_entity_poly.pdbx_seq_one_letter_code
_entity_poly.pdbx_strand_id
1 'polypeptide(L)' 'MEVKSIKHVCAYDRDHGSALVVNGLVVATCNYDEHGSAGTELLGKVMDGIAKISNIYPIEEEVSDEEFLKLTGIT' A
#
# COMPACT_ATOMS: atom_id res chain seq x y z
N MET A 1 0.82 -17.75 -9.14
CA MET A 1 0.93 -16.42 -9.76
C MET A 1 2.31 -15.89 -9.41
N GLU A 2 3.11 -15.46 -10.38
CA GLU A 2 4.42 -14.85 -10.13
C GLU A 2 4.24 -13.38 -9.74
N VAL A 3 4.85 -12.96 -8.63
CA VAL A 3 4.90 -11.54 -8.25
C VAL A 3 5.97 -10.89 -9.12
N LYS A 4 5.65 -9.74 -9.71
CA LYS A 4 6.50 -8.93 -10.61
C LYS A 4 6.70 -7.52 -10.10
N SER A 5 5.74 -6.99 -9.35
CA SER A 5 5.83 -5.70 -8.69
C SER A 5 5.11 -5.71 -7.35
N ILE A 6 5.64 -4.94 -6.42
CA ILE A 6 5.02 -4.65 -5.14
C ILE A 6 5.26 -3.18 -4.78
N LYS A 7 4.19 -2.49 -4.38
CA LYS A 7 4.22 -1.08 -3.99
C LYS A 7 3.46 -0.86 -2.71
N HIS A 8 4.00 -0.03 -1.83
CA HIS A 8 3.26 0.58 -0.74
C HIS A 8 2.95 2.01 -1.15
N VAL A 9 1.65 2.27 -1.37
CA VAL A 9 1.14 3.55 -1.84
C VAL A 9 0.51 4.28 -0.66
N CYS A 10 1.01 5.46 -0.32
CA CYS A 10 0.45 6.31 0.72
C CYS A 10 -0.25 7.51 0.10
N ALA A 11 -1.41 7.88 0.63
CA ALA A 11 -2.01 9.16 0.33
C ALA A 11 -1.14 10.30 0.91
N TYR A 12 -1.05 11.41 0.18
CA TYR A 12 -0.31 12.60 0.59
C TYR A 12 -0.90 13.18 1.88
N ASP A 13 -2.22 13.33 1.91
CA ASP A 13 -2.96 13.53 3.15
C ASP A 13 -3.14 12.15 3.79
N ARG A 14 -2.24 11.82 4.72
CA ARG A 14 -2.15 10.49 5.34
C ARG A 14 -3.46 10.03 5.97
N ASP A 15 -4.38 10.96 6.23
CA ASP A 15 -5.73 10.71 6.72
C ASP A 15 -6.49 9.72 5.80
N HIS A 16 -6.23 9.71 4.49
CA HIS A 16 -6.88 8.77 3.56
C HIS A 16 -6.29 7.35 3.59
N GLY A 17 -5.13 7.15 4.21
CA GLY A 17 -4.57 5.82 4.45
C GLY A 17 -3.39 5.41 3.58
N SER A 18 -3.12 4.11 3.59
CA SER A 18 -2.12 3.48 2.71
C SER A 18 -2.61 2.15 2.15
N ALA A 19 -2.01 1.74 1.04
CA ALA A 19 -2.40 0.56 0.29
C ALA A 19 -1.19 -0.26 -0.12
N LEU A 20 -1.34 -1.58 -0.11
CA LEU A 20 -0.39 -2.52 -0.69
C LEU A 20 -0.89 -2.95 -2.06
N VAL A 21 -0.07 -2.71 -3.09
CA VAL A 21 -0.38 -3.04 -4.47
C VAL A 21 0.60 -4.09 -4.98
N VAL A 22 0.08 -5.24 -5.41
CA VAL A 22 0.88 -6.35 -5.96
C VAL A 22 0.45 -6.58 -7.40
N ASN A 23 1.40 -6.51 -8.35
CA ASN A 23 1.11 -6.66 -9.79
C ASN A 23 0.01 -5.71 -10.30
N GLY A 24 -0.10 -4.51 -9.72
CA GLY A 24 -1.15 -3.53 -10.06
C GLY A 24 -2.51 -3.79 -9.41
N LEU A 25 -2.63 -4.80 -8.55
CA LEU A 25 -3.85 -5.10 -7.81
C LEU A 25 -3.71 -4.62 -6.37
N VAL A 26 -4.71 -3.89 -5.87
CA VAL A 26 -4.80 -3.53 -4.45
C VAL A 26 -5.13 -4.80 -3.68
N VAL A 27 -4.22 -5.24 -2.81
CA VAL A 27 -4.38 -6.48 -2.01
C VAL A 27 -4.70 -6.21 -0.55
N ALA A 28 -4.36 -5.01 -0.06
CA ALA A 28 -4.70 -4.56 1.28
C ALA A 28 -4.73 -3.03 1.31
N THR A 29 -5.57 -2.49 2.17
CA THR A 29 -5.68 -1.06 2.46
C THR A 29 -5.81 -0.87 3.96
N CYS A 30 -5.35 0.27 4.46
CA CYS A 30 -5.64 0.72 5.82
C CYS A 30 -5.98 2.21 5.79
N ASN A 31 -6.99 2.62 6.54
CA ASN A 31 -7.30 4.03 6.77
C ASN A 31 -6.67 4.48 8.11
N TYR A 32 -6.05 5.66 8.14
CA TYR A 32 -5.49 6.24 9.37
C TYR A 32 -6.56 6.57 10.42
N ASP A 33 -7.75 7.00 9.99
CA ASP A 33 -8.86 7.30 10.90
C ASP A 33 -9.33 6.06 11.68
N GLU A 34 -9.28 4.89 11.04
CA GLU A 34 -9.76 3.63 11.65
C GLU A 34 -8.65 2.85 12.36
N HIS A 35 -7.39 2.99 11.92
CA HIS A 35 -6.30 2.10 12.33
C HIS A 35 -5.05 2.82 12.85
N GLY A 36 -5.00 4.16 12.74
CA GLY A 36 -3.83 4.96 13.08
C GLY A 36 -2.56 4.56 12.32
N SER A 37 -1.41 4.93 12.86
CA SER A 37 -0.10 4.62 12.27
C SER A 37 0.25 3.11 12.30
N ALA A 38 -0.44 2.32 13.12
CA ALA A 38 -0.16 0.90 13.27
C ALA A 38 -0.54 0.09 12.01
N GLY A 39 -1.62 0.48 11.31
CA GLY A 39 -2.05 -0.16 10.07
C GLY A 39 -1.00 -0.04 8.96
N THR A 40 -0.46 1.17 8.77
CA THR A 40 0.58 1.45 7.79
C THR A 40 1.88 0.71 8.09
N GLU A 41 2.30 0.63 9.36
CA GLU A 41 3.48 -0.13 9.75
C GLU A 41 3.32 -1.63 9.44
N LEU A 42 2.12 -2.19 9.66
CA LEU A 42 1.82 -3.57 9.33
C LEU A 42 1.93 -3.82 7.82
N LEU A 43 1.40 -2.93 6.99
CA LEU A 43 1.50 -3.03 5.52
C LEU A 43 2.96 -3.01 5.06
N GLY A 44 3.80 -2.14 5.63
CA GLY A 44 5.24 -2.12 5.34
C GLY A 44 5.93 -3.46 5.67
N LYS A 45 5.65 -4.05 6.84
CA LYS A 45 6.20 -5.36 7.23
C LYS A 45 5.74 -6.49 6.30
N VAL A 46 4.47 -6.46 5.89
CA VAL A 46 3.92 -7.44 4.94
C VAL A 46 4.58 -7.28 3.57
N MET A 47 4.76 -6.04 3.11
CA MET A 47 5.46 -5.72 1.87
C MET A 47 6.88 -6.30 1.88
N ASP A 48 7.66 -6.02 2.92
CA ASP A 48 9.03 -6.51 3.07
C ASP A 48 9.10 -8.04 3.04
N GLY A 49 8.14 -8.71 3.70
CA GLY A 49 8.02 -10.16 3.68
C GLY A 49 7.79 -10.71 2.27
N ILE A 50 6.85 -10.13 1.53
CA ILE A 50 6.53 -10.54 0.16
C ILE A 50 7.70 -10.25 -0.79
N ALA A 51 8.30 -9.07 -0.67
CA ALA A 51 9.45 -8.63 -1.46
C ALA A 51 10.63 -9.61 -1.29
N LYS A 52 10.92 -10.02 -0.05
CA LYS A 52 11.97 -10.99 0.27
C LYS A 52 11.69 -12.37 -0.32
N ILE A 53 10.47 -12.87 -0.20
CA ILE A 53 10.07 -14.18 -0.75
C ILE A 53 10.13 -14.16 -2.28
N SER A 54 9.74 -13.05 -2.88
CA SER A 54 9.62 -12.91 -4.34
C SER A 54 10.91 -12.39 -4.99
N ASN A 55 11.94 -12.07 -4.22
CA ASN A 55 13.19 -11.45 -4.67
C ASN A 55 12.96 -10.19 -5.54
N ILE A 56 12.07 -9.31 -5.07
CA ILE A 56 11.70 -8.06 -5.75
C ILE A 56 12.01 -6.89 -4.84
N TYR A 57 12.42 -5.77 -5.42
CA TYR A 57 12.59 -4.52 -4.70
C TYR A 57 11.23 -3.84 -4.46
N PRO A 58 10.83 -3.60 -3.20
CA PRO A 58 9.59 -2.89 -2.90
C PRO A 58 9.71 -1.40 -3.24
N ILE A 59 8.60 -0.79 -3.64
CA ILE A 59 8.55 0.65 -3.95
C ILE A 59 7.61 1.34 -2.97
N GLU A 60 8.10 2.37 -2.30
CA GLU A 60 7.28 3.32 -1.56
C GLU A 60 6.88 4.45 -2.52
N GLU A 61 5.59 4.75 -2.61
CA GLU A 61 5.03 5.75 -3.51
C GLU A 61 4.05 6.62 -2.72
N GLU A 62 4.19 7.93 -2.85
CA GLU A 62 3.25 8.90 -2.28
C GLU A 62 2.45 9.51 -3.44
N VAL A 63 1.12 9.50 -3.33
CA VAL A 63 0.20 9.96 -4.39
C VAL A 63 -0.79 10.97 -3.84
N SER A 64 -1.40 11.77 -4.72
CA SER A 64 -2.48 12.64 -4.30
C SER A 64 -3.68 11.85 -3.79
N ASP A 65 -4.51 12.45 -2.95
CA ASP A 65 -5.69 11.77 -2.40
C ASP A 65 -6.66 11.36 -3.50
N GLU A 66 -6.83 12.20 -4.53
CA GLU A 66 -7.66 11.87 -5.69
C GLU A 66 -7.15 10.62 -6.42
N GLU A 67 -5.83 10.47 -6.59
CA GLU A 67 -5.23 9.27 -7.17
C GLU A 67 -5.37 8.06 -6.24
N PHE A 68 -5.20 8.25 -4.94
CA PHE A 68 -5.35 7.20 -3.94
C PHE A 68 -6.77 6.63 -3.91
N LEU A 69 -7.79 7.50 -3.90
CA LEU A 69 -9.20 7.12 -3.91
C LEU A 69 -9.57 6.42 -5.23
N LYS A 70 -9.04 6.89 -6.37
CA LYS A 70 -9.21 6.21 -7.67
C LYS A 70 -8.57 4.82 -7.70
N LEU A 71 -7.40 4.67 -7.08
CA LEU A 71 -6.65 3.42 -7.02
C LEU A 71 -7.36 2.40 -6.10
N THR A 72 -7.77 2.83 -4.91
CA THR A 72 -8.26 1.95 -3.85
C THR A 72 -9.77 1.74 -3.87
N GLY A 73 -10.53 2.67 -4.45
CA GLY A 73 -11.99 2.66 -4.44
C GLY A 73 -12.61 2.88 -3.06
N ILE A 74 -11.83 3.28 -2.06
CA ILE A 74 -12.32 3.69 -0.75
C ILE A 74 -12.99 5.06 -0.91
N THR A 75 -14.15 5.26 -0.28
CA THR A 75 -14.93 6.52 -0.29
C THR A 75 -15.00 7.12 1.09
#